data_AF-A0A518A5L0-F1
#
_entry.id   AF-A0A518A5L0-F1
#
_cell.length_a   1.000
_cell.length_b   1.000
_cell.length_c   1.000
_cell.angle_alpha   90.00
_cell.angle_beta   90.00
_cell.angle_gamma   90.00
#
_symmetry.space_group_name_H-M   'P 1'
#
loop_
_entity.id
_entity.type
_entity.pdbx_description
1 polymer ?
#
loop_
_entity_poly.entity_id
_entity_poly.type
_entity_poly.pdbx_seq_one_letter_code
_entity_poly.pdbx_strand_id
1 'polypeptide(L)'
;MRFKMSQMTALTIADLTDLDAALVEQIHAAPSKADILYLEAPIEVLQKARDELFAWAKSHSGTDSDAFDYILKEINYLATPD
;
A
#
# COMPACT_ATOMS: atom_id res chain seq x y z
N MET A 1 7.23 12.67 3.72
CA MET A 1 6.02 12.69 4.55
C MET A 1 5.98 11.38 5.34
N ARG A 2 5.40 11.35 6.54
CA ARG A 2 5.28 10.12 7.32
C ARG A 2 3.84 9.61 7.23
N PHE A 3 3.68 8.39 6.75
CA PHE A 3 2.38 7.75 6.60
C PHE A 3 2.19 6.67 7.64
N LYS A 4 0.96 6.53 8.12
CA LYS A 4 0.53 5.45 9.00
C LYS A 4 -0.43 4.58 8.20
N MET A 5 -0.08 3.32 7.97
CA MET A 5 -0.92 2.37 7.22
C MET A 5 -0.91 0.99 7.85
N SER A 6 -1.93 0.18 7.60
CA SER A 6 -1.92 -1.21 8.02
C SER A 6 -0.75 -1.98 7.41
N GLN A 7 -0.22 -2.96 8.15
CA GLN A 7 0.83 -3.84 7.62
C GLN A 7 0.34 -4.62 6.39
N MET A 8 -0.95 -4.97 6.36
CA MET A 8 -1.55 -5.67 5.23
C MET A 8 -1.50 -4.82 3.95
N THR A 9 -1.89 -3.54 4.04
CA THR A 9 -1.80 -2.60 2.92
C THR A 9 -0.34 -2.41 2.51
N ALA A 10 0.57 -2.19 3.46
CA ALA A 10 1.98 -2.01 3.17
C ALA A 10 2.61 -3.20 2.43
N LEU A 11 2.36 -4.43 2.89
CA LEU A 11 2.84 -5.64 2.23
C LEU A 11 2.22 -5.80 0.85
N THR A 12 0.91 -5.56 0.72
CA THR A 12 0.21 -5.69 -0.56
C THR A 12 0.75 -4.71 -1.60
N ILE A 13 1.04 -3.47 -1.23
CA ILE A 13 1.64 -2.51 -2.16
C ILE A 13 3.09 -2.86 -2.49
N ALA A 14 3.85 -3.41 -1.54
CA ALA A 14 5.21 -3.87 -1.81
C ALA A 14 5.23 -5.06 -2.79
N ASP A 15 4.26 -5.96 -2.69
CA ASP A 15 4.19 -7.17 -3.50
C ASP A 15 3.56 -6.94 -4.88
N LEU A 16 2.63 -5.99 -5.00
CA LEU A 16 1.81 -5.80 -6.22
C LEU A 16 2.09 -4.52 -7.00
N THR A 17 2.96 -3.63 -6.50
CA THR A 17 3.28 -2.35 -7.15
C THR A 17 4.79 -2.14 -7.24
N ASP A 18 5.22 -1.28 -8.17
CA ASP A 18 6.63 -0.98 -8.45
C ASP A 18 7.14 0.12 -7.51
N LEU A 19 7.31 -0.23 -6.23
CA LEU A 19 7.87 0.64 -5.21
C LEU A 19 9.40 0.66 -5.24
N ASP A 20 9.98 1.78 -4.80
CA ASP A 20 11.42 1.89 -4.57
C ASP A 20 11.90 0.78 -3.61
N ALA A 21 13.02 0.14 -3.95
CA ALA A 21 13.58 -0.97 -3.17
C ALA A 21 13.83 -0.60 -1.69
N ALA A 22 14.20 0.65 -1.42
CA ALA A 22 14.40 1.14 -0.06
C ALA A 22 13.09 1.21 0.76
N LEU A 23 11.94 1.44 0.11
CA LEU A 23 10.64 1.43 0.76
C LEU A 23 10.15 -0.01 0.97
N VAL A 24 10.37 -0.88 0.00
CA VAL A 24 10.10 -2.32 0.11
C VAL A 24 10.90 -2.93 1.28
N GLU A 25 12.18 -2.58 1.42
CA GLU A 25 13.02 -3.02 2.53
C GLU A 25 12.47 -2.55 3.88
N GLN A 26 12.03 -1.29 4.00
CA GLN A 26 11.40 -0.78 5.22
C GLN A 26 10.13 -1.56 5.60
N ILE A 27 9.32 -1.94 4.61
CA ILE A 27 8.08 -2.69 4.81
C ILE A 27 8.40 -4.12 5.31
N HIS A 28 9.34 -4.82 4.67
CA HIS A 28 9.68 -6.20 5.06
C HIS A 28 10.57 -6.30 6.30
N ALA A 29 11.32 -5.25 6.64
CA ALA A 29 12.08 -5.18 7.88
C ALA A 29 11.18 -4.96 9.11
N ALA A 30 9.92 -4.56 8.90
CA ALA A 30 8.99 -4.33 10.00
C ALA A 30 8.63 -5.63 10.74
N PRO A 31 8.38 -5.58 12.06
CA PRO A 31 7.99 -6.76 12.83
C PRO A 31 6.75 -7.46 12.24
N SER A 32 6.81 -8.79 12.11
CA SER A 32 5.73 -9.60 11.51
C SER A 32 4.41 -9.63 12.31
N LYS A 33 4.36 -8.96 13.47
CA LYS A 33 3.17 -8.82 14.33
C LYS A 33 2.70 -7.35 14.44
N ALA A 34 3.20 -6.48 13.58
CA ALA A 34 2.80 -5.09 13.59
C ALA A 34 1.45 -4.93 12.89
N ASP A 35 0.41 -4.48 13.58
CA ASP A 35 -0.87 -4.18 12.91
C ASP A 35 -0.75 -2.95 11.99
N ILE A 36 0.18 -2.04 12.31
CA ILE A 36 0.34 -0.74 11.67
C ILE A 36 1.83 -0.47 11.44
N LEU A 37 2.16 0.02 10.25
CA LEU A 37 3.48 0.51 9.88
C LEU A 37 3.51 2.03 9.76
N TYR A 38 4.67 2.59 10.10
CA TYR A 38 4.99 3.99 9.88
C TYR A 38 6.07 4.07 8.83
N LEU A 39 5.72 4.57 7.65
CA LEU A 39 6.61 4.61 6.49
C LEU A 39 6.95 6.06 6.15
N GLU A 40 8.21 6.31 5.78
CA GLU A 40 8.66 7.60 5.30
C GLU A 40 8.82 7.57 3.78
N ALA A 41 7.95 8.31 3.08
CA ALA A 41 7.99 8.42 1.63
C ALA A 41 7.43 9.78 1.16
N PRO A 42 7.69 10.19 -0.09
CA PRO A 42 6.92 11.21 -0.78
C PRO A 42 5.45 10.78 -1.01
N ILE A 43 4.52 11.74 -1.11
CA ILE A 43 3.09 11.44 -1.38
C ILE A 43 2.89 10.83 -2.77
N GLU A 44 3.74 11.23 -3.71
CA GLU A 44 3.76 10.77 -5.09
C GLU A 44 3.99 9.25 -5.17
N VAL A 45 4.75 8.68 -4.23
CA VAL A 45 4.97 7.23 -4.14
C VAL A 45 3.68 6.51 -3.75
N LEU A 46 2.89 7.06 -2.82
CA LEU A 46 1.58 6.50 -2.48
C LEU A 46 0.57 6.66 -3.61
N GLN A 47 0.61 7.78 -4.34
CA GLN A 47 -0.24 8.00 -5.51
C GLN A 47 0.06 6.99 -6.61
N LYS A 48 1.34 6.75 -6.91
CA LYS A 48 1.79 5.71 -7.85
C LYS A 48 1.29 4.32 -7.40
N ALA A 49 1.53 3.96 -6.14
CA ALA A 49 1.10 2.67 -5.59
C ALA A 49 -0.43 2.49 -5.65
N ARG A 50 -1.21 3.54 -5.36
CA ARG A 50 -2.67 3.53 -5.53
C ARG A 50 -3.04 3.24 -6.98
N ASP A 51 -2.49 3.98 -7.93
CA ASP A 51 -2.88 3.89 -9.33
C ASP A 51 -2.53 2.50 -9.91
N GLU A 52 -1.36 1.97 -9.56
CA GLU A 52 -0.93 0.62 -9.95
C GLU A 52 -1.79 -0.47 -9.31
N LEU A 53 -2.08 -0.37 -8.02
CA LEU A 53 -2.92 -1.35 -7.33
C LEU A 53 -4.36 -1.35 -7.88
N PHE A 54 -4.91 -0.19 -8.22
CA PHE A 54 -6.22 -0.09 -8.87
C PHE A 54 -6.21 -0.65 -10.30
N ALA A 55 -5.11 -0.45 -11.05
CA ALA A 55 -4.96 -1.05 -12.38
C ALA A 55 -4.85 -2.59 -12.29
N TRP A 56 -4.10 -3.09 -11.30
CA TRP A 56 -4.02 -4.51 -10.99
C TRP A 56 -5.40 -5.08 -10.63
N ALA A 57 -6.15 -4.42 -9.74
CA ALA A 57 -7.49 -4.83 -9.33
C ALA A 57 -8.47 -4.94 -10.51
N LYS A 58 -8.44 -3.96 -11.43
CA LYS A 58 -9.27 -3.95 -12.64
C LYS A 58 -8.96 -5.11 -13.60
N SER A 59 -7.69 -5.52 -13.69
CA SER A 59 -7.26 -6.63 -14.55
C SER A 59 -7.48 -8.01 -13.91
N HIS A 60 -7.72 -8.06 -12.59
CA HIS A 60 -7.95 -9.27 -11.81
C HIS A 60 -9.37 -9.30 -11.24
N SER A 61 -10.37 -9.23 -12.14
CA SER A 61 -11.79 -9.35 -11.82
C SER A 61 -12.07 -10.71 -11.17
N GLY A 62 -12.25 -10.72 -9.85
CA GLY A 62 -12.35 -11.95 -9.05
C GLY A 62 -11.63 -11.85 -7.70
N THR A 63 -10.81 -10.80 -7.51
CA THR A 63 -10.19 -10.47 -6.21
C THR A 63 -11.19 -9.75 -5.29
N ASP A 64 -12.43 -10.25 -5.22
CA ASP A 64 -13.47 -9.74 -4.31
C ASP A 64 -13.28 -10.40 -2.94
N SER A 65 -12.37 -9.83 -2.14
CA SER A 65 -12.30 -10.13 -0.72
C SER A 65 -12.42 -8.84 0.07
N ASP A 66 -13.16 -8.88 1.18
CA ASP A 66 -13.33 -7.73 2.08
C ASP A 66 -11.97 -7.12 2.51
N ALA A 67 -10.95 -7.96 2.62
CA ALA A 67 -9.58 -7.56 2.92
C ALA A 67 -8.97 -6.70 1.80
N PHE A 68 -9.18 -7.09 0.54
CA PHE A 68 -8.65 -6.35 -0.60
C PHE A 68 -9.38 -5.01 -0.81
N ASP A 69 -10.70 -4.99 -0.60
CA ASP A 69 -11.49 -3.75 -0.59
C ASP A 69 -11.04 -2.78 0.51
N TYR A 70 -10.68 -3.30 1.68
CA TYR A 70 -10.11 -2.49 2.76
C TYR A 70 -8.78 -1.86 2.34
N ILE A 71 -7.89 -2.62 1.71
CA ILE A 71 -6.60 -2.14 1.21
C ILE A 71 -6.80 -1.02 0.18
N LEU A 72 -7.69 -1.22 -0.81
CA LEU A 72 -7.98 -0.22 -1.83
C LEU A 72 -8.54 1.08 -1.23
N LYS A 73 -9.39 0.98 -0.21
CA LYS A 73 -9.92 2.16 0.51
C LYS A 73 -8.84 2.89 1.30
N GLU A 74 -8.02 2.15 2.04
CA GLU A 74 -6.95 2.72 2.87
C GLU A 74 -5.91 3.46 2.02
N ILE A 75 -5.40 2.82 0.96
CA ILE A 75 -4.40 3.46 0.10
C ILE A 75 -4.96 4.67 -0.65
N ASN A 76 -6.23 4.63 -1.07
CA ASN A 76 -6.87 5.76 -1.73
C ASN A 76 -7.03 6.95 -0.77
N TYR A 77 -7.40 6.70 0.49
CA TYR A 77 -7.47 7.73 1.51
C TYR A 77 -6.10 8.37 1.75
N LEU A 78 -5.05 7.56 1.94
CA LEU A 78 -3.70 8.04 2.24
C LEU A 78 -3.02 8.76 1.07
N ALA A 79 -3.34 8.40 -0.16
CA ALA A 79 -2.77 8.99 -1.38
C ALA A 79 -3.49 10.28 -1.84
N THR A 80 -4.58 10.67 -1.17
CA THR A 80 -5.33 11.89 -1.49
C THR A 80 -4.88 13.02 -0.57
N PRO A 81 -4.17 14.04 -1.08
CA PRO A 81 -3.81 15.21 -0.27
C PRO A 81 -5.07 16.00 0.13
N ASP A 82 -5.09 16.48 1.38
CA ASP A 82 -6.10 17.42 1.90
C ASP A 82 -6.13 18.74 1.09
#